data_AF-A0A957VV79-F1
#
_entry.id   AF-A0A957VV79-F1
#
_cell.length_a   1.000
_cell.length_b   1.000
_cell.length_c   1.000
_cell.angle_alpha   90.00
_cell.angle_beta   90.00
_cell.angle_gamma   90.00
#
_symmetry.space_group_name_H-M   'P 1'
#
loop_
_entity.id
_entity.type
_entity.pdbx_description
1 polymer ?
#
loop_
_entity_poly.entity_id
_entity_poly.type
_entity_poly.pdbx_seq_one_letter_code
_entity_poly.pdbx_strand_id
1 'polypeptide(L)'
;LLKRNRDPDQFDVDVLARASEGLSGAEIEQAVIDGLYEAFDKDRPLQMDDLVEVLQQTVPLSTMMREEIDALRDWARYRARPATGEV
;
A
#
# COMPACT_ATOMS: atom_id res chain seq x y z
N LEU A 1 8.43 -0.81 -7.48
CA LEU A 1 9.69 -1.57 -7.68
C LEU A 1 10.57 -0.98 -8.79
N LEU A 2 10.08 -0.82 -10.04
CA LEU A 2 10.84 -0.18 -11.14
C LEU A 2 11.38 1.22 -10.81
N LYS A 3 10.56 2.09 -10.18
CA LYS A 3 10.99 3.43 -9.71
C LYS A 3 12.16 3.39 -8.70
N ARG A 4 12.43 2.23 -8.09
CA ARG A 4 13.50 2.02 -7.11
C ARG A 4 14.56 1.04 -7.61
N ASN A 5 14.66 0.87 -8.94
CA ASN A 5 15.69 0.07 -9.60
C ASN A 5 15.72 -1.40 -9.10
N ARG A 6 14.53 -1.96 -8.86
CA ARG A 6 14.32 -3.37 -8.54
C ARG A 6 13.43 -3.99 -9.60
N ASP A 7 13.85 -5.17 -10.05
CA ASP A 7 13.13 -5.95 -11.05
C ASP A 7 11.85 -6.53 -10.41
N PRO A 8 10.64 -6.15 -10.86
CA PRO A 8 9.40 -6.70 -10.36
C PRO A 8 9.29 -8.22 -10.54
N ASP A 9 9.95 -8.78 -11.56
CA ASP A 9 9.87 -10.21 -11.89
C ASP A 9 10.61 -11.08 -10.86
N GLN A 10 11.40 -10.46 -9.98
CA GLN A 10 12.02 -11.12 -8.82
C GLN A 10 11.07 -11.24 -7.62
N PHE A 11 9.88 -10.64 -7.69
CA PHE A 11 8.89 -10.64 -6.63
C PHE A 11 7.60 -11.29 -7.13
N ASP A 12 7.00 -12.12 -6.29
CA ASP A 12 5.69 -12.70 -6.59
C ASP A 12 4.62 -11.62 -6.37
N VAL A 13 4.28 -10.92 -7.45
CA VAL A 13 3.32 -9.82 -7.43
C VAL A 13 1.93 -10.29 -7.00
N ASP A 14 1.55 -11.54 -7.30
CA ASP A 14 0.27 -12.10 -6.88
C ASP A 14 0.21 -12.28 -5.35
N VAL A 15 1.30 -12.72 -4.73
CA VAL A 15 1.41 -12.81 -3.27
C VAL A 15 1.38 -11.42 -2.63
N LEU A 16 2.11 -10.44 -3.18
CA LEU A 16 2.08 -9.05 -2.67
C LEU A 16 0.70 -8.40 -2.85
N ALA A 17 -0.01 -8.68 -3.94
CA ALA A 17 -1.35 -8.18 -4.18
C ALA A 17 -2.34 -8.69 -3.12
N ARG A 18 -2.24 -9.98 -2.76
CA ARG A 18 -3.05 -10.56 -1.67
C ARG A 18 -2.67 -9.99 -0.31
N ALA A 19 -1.38 -9.82 -0.04
CA ALA A 19 -0.89 -9.26 1.22
C ALA A 19 -1.22 -7.77 1.40
N SER A 20 -1.49 -7.04 0.32
CA SER A 20 -1.83 -5.60 0.34
C SER A 20 -3.34 -5.32 0.22
N GLU A 21 -4.19 -6.35 0.29
CA GLU A 21 -5.63 -6.18 0.20
C GLU A 21 -6.16 -5.24 1.30
N GLY A 22 -6.88 -4.19 0.89
CA GLY A 22 -7.42 -3.17 1.80
C GLY A 22 -6.50 -1.98 2.09
N LEU A 23 -5.24 -2.02 1.63
CA LEU A 23 -4.34 -0.88 1.63
C LEU A 23 -4.61 0.02 0.42
N SER A 24 -4.43 1.33 0.61
CA SER A 24 -4.40 2.32 -0.46
C SER A 24 -3.05 2.31 -1.19
N GLY A 25 -3.01 2.90 -2.38
CA GLY A 25 -1.76 3.03 -3.13
C GLY A 25 -0.66 3.80 -2.38
N ALA A 26 -1.04 4.75 -1.52
CA ALA A 26 -0.09 5.48 -0.68
C ALA A 26 0.52 4.58 0.41
N GLU A 27 -0.30 3.72 1.02
CA GLU A 27 0.16 2.77 2.04
C GLU A 27 1.03 1.67 1.45
N ILE A 28 0.69 1.18 0.25
CA ILE A 28 1.54 0.25 -0.50
C ILE A 28 2.89 0.90 -0.80
N GLU A 29 2.92 2.17 -1.22
CA GLU A 29 4.18 2.87 -1.47
C GLU A 29 5.03 3.02 -0.20
N GLN A 30 4.39 3.34 0.93
CA GLN A 30 5.05 3.43 2.23
C GLN A 30 5.62 2.09 2.68
N ALA A 31 4.86 0.99 2.55
CA ALA A 31 5.34 -0.34 2.87
C ALA A 31 6.60 -0.72 2.06
N VAL A 32 6.68 -0.33 0.79
CA VAL A 32 7.90 -0.54 -0.03
C VAL A 32 9.05 0.36 0.45
N ILE A 33 8.80 1.53 1.02
CA ILE A 33 9.84 2.39 1.62
C ILE A 33 10.39 1.72 2.88
N ASP A 34 9.50 1.27 3.76
CA ASP A 34 9.87 0.71 5.05
C ASP A 34 10.66 -0.59 4.87
N GLY A 35 10.23 -1.48 3.96
CA GLY A 35 10.99 -2.68 3.63
C GLY A 35 12.38 -2.39 3.07
N LEU A 36 12.56 -1.26 2.36
CA LEU A 36 13.88 -0.85 1.88
C LEU A 36 14.79 -0.37 3.00
N TYR A 37 14.26 0.37 3.96
CA TYR A 37 15.02 0.76 5.16
C TYR A 37 15.45 -0.47 5.95
N GLU A 38 14.56 -1.43 6.12
CA GLU A 38 14.84 -2.63 6.88
C GLU A 38 15.89 -3.53 6.20
N ALA A 39 15.81 -3.67 4.87
CA ALA A 39 16.82 -4.37 4.10
C ALA A 39 18.19 -3.66 4.14
N PHE A 40 18.18 -2.32 4.11
CA PHE A 40 19.38 -1.51 4.24
C PHE A 40 20.04 -1.67 5.62
N ASP A 41 19.25 -1.66 6.71
CA ASP A 41 19.76 -1.89 8.07
C ASP A 41 20.35 -3.30 8.24
N LYS A 42 19.86 -4.28 7.47
CA LYS A 42 20.37 -5.65 7.43
C LYS A 42 21.55 -5.84 6.45
N ASP A 43 22.05 -4.76 5.85
CA ASP A 43 23.14 -4.72 4.86
C ASP A 43 22.95 -5.73 3.70
N ARG A 44 21.69 -5.90 3.26
CA ARG A 44 21.34 -6.85 2.20
C ARG A 44 20.32 -6.25 1.23
N PRO A 45 20.18 -6.79 0.01
CA PRO A 45 19.10 -6.36 -0.88
C PRO A 45 17.73 -6.66 -0.28
N LEU A 46 16.75 -5.84 -0.67
CA LEU A 46 15.32 -6.07 -0.40
C LEU A 46 14.91 -7.43 -0.92
N GLN A 47 14.27 -8.23 -0.06
CA GLN A 47 13.73 -9.53 -0.41
C GLN A 47 12.21 -9.51 -0.32
N MET A 48 11.60 -10.56 -0.88
CA MET A 48 10.16 -10.75 -0.84
C MET A 48 9.62 -10.75 0.59
N ASP A 49 10.32 -11.42 1.50
CA ASP A 49 9.89 -11.59 2.89
C ASP A 49 9.79 -10.26 3.65
N ASP A 50 10.70 -9.30 3.37
CA ASP A 50 10.63 -7.96 3.97
C ASP A 50 9.35 -7.22 3.57
N LEU A 51 8.98 -7.32 2.29
CA LEU A 51 7.75 -6.68 1.80
C LEU A 51 6.51 -7.33 2.40
N VAL A 52 6.49 -8.66 2.49
CA VAL A 52 5.35 -9.39 3.09
C VAL A 52 5.22 -9.04 4.57
N GLU A 53 6.33 -9.01 5.30
CA GLU A 53 6.35 -8.67 6.73
C GLU A 53 5.83 -7.24 6.97
N VAL A 54 6.36 -6.26 6.23
CA VAL A 54 5.91 -4.86 6.36
C VAL A 54 4.45 -4.69 5.95
N LEU A 55 4.00 -5.33 4.87
CA LEU A 55 2.58 -5.27 4.45
C LEU A 55 1.65 -5.86 5.51
N GLN A 56 2.06 -6.92 6.20
CA GLN A 56 1.28 -7.54 7.28
C GLN A 56 1.29 -6.69 8.57
N GLN A 57 2.38 -5.98 8.85
CA GLN A 57 2.50 -5.09 10.01
C GLN A 57 1.83 -3.73 9.78
N THR A 58 1.61 -3.35 8.52
CA THR A 58 0.96 -2.09 8.16
C THR A 58 -0.52 -2.15 8.53
N VAL A 59 -0.94 -1.37 9.53
CA VAL A 59 -2.37 -1.21 9.82
C VAL A 59 -2.96 -0.23 8.82
N PRO A 60 -4.01 -0.60 8.07
CA PRO A 60 -4.61 0.30 7.11
C PRO A 60 -5.17 1.55 7.79
N LEU A 61 -4.81 2.74 7.30
CA LEU A 61 -5.42 4.03 7.59
C LEU A 61 -6.92 3.99 7.31
N SER A 62 -7.34 3.23 6.29
CA SER A 62 -8.76 2.95 6.00
C SER A 62 -9.51 2.25 7.15
N THR A 63 -8.76 1.58 8.03
CA THR A 63 -9.27 0.90 9.22
C THR A 63 -9.09 1.77 10.47
N MET A 64 -7.99 2.51 10.60
CA MET A 64 -7.75 3.42 11.73
C MET A 64 -8.65 4.67 11.72
N MET A 65 -8.95 5.21 10.54
CA MET A 65 -9.71 6.46 10.34
C MET A 65 -11.02 6.21 9.58
N ARG A 66 -11.62 5.03 9.79
CA ARG A 66 -12.80 4.59 9.02
C ARG A 66 -13.94 5.59 9.11
N GLU A 67 -14.25 6.08 10.30
CA GLU A 67 -15.33 7.03 10.56
C GLU A 67 -15.10 8.36 9.83
N GLU A 68 -13.87 8.86 9.83
CA GLU A 68 -13.51 10.11 9.17
C GLU A 68 -13.54 9.97 7.64
N ILE A 69 -13.08 8.83 7.12
CA ILE A 69 -13.15 8.51 5.69
C ILE A 69 -14.60 8.36 5.23
N ASP A 70 -15.46 7.70 6.01
CA ASP A 70 -16.87 7.54 5.68
C ASP A 70 -17.60 8.90 5.74
N ALA A 71 -17.28 9.74 6.73
CA ALA A 71 -17.78 11.12 6.77
C ALA A 71 -17.34 11.93 5.54
N LEU A 72 -16.08 11.77 5.10
CA LEU A 72 -15.56 12.44 3.91
C LEU A 72 -16.25 11.94 2.62
N ARG A 73 -16.50 10.64 2.52
CA ARG A 73 -17.23 10.02 1.39
C ARG A 73 -18.67 10.52 1.32
N ASP A 74 -19.36 10.58 2.45
CA ASP A 74 -20.73 11.07 2.50
C ASP A 74 -20.83 12.57 2.18
N TRP A 75 -19.87 13.36 2.66
CA TRP A 75 -19.74 14.76 2.23
C TRP A 75 -19.53 14.88 0.71
N ALA A 76 -18.66 14.03 0.15
CA ALA A 76 -18.32 14.06 -1.26
C ALA A 76 -19.50 13.68 -2.16
N ARG A 77 -20.41 12.78 -1.74
CA ARG A 77 -21.60 12.40 -2.52
C ARG A 77 -22.45 13.60 -2.97
N TYR A 78 -22.56 14.61 -2.12
CA TYR A 78 -23.43 15.77 -2.38
C TYR A 78 -22.67 17.01 -2.83
N ARG A 79 -21.33 17.00 -2.77
CA ARG A 79 -20.50 18.20 -2.98
C ARG A 79 -19.35 18.03 -3.96
N ALA A 80 -19.06 16.81 -4.42
CA ALA A 80 -18.04 16.53 -5.43
C ALA A 80 -18.63 15.72 -6.59
N ARG A 81 -18.05 15.89 -7.79
CA ARG A 81 -18.38 15.06 -8.96
C ARG A 81 -17.48 13.82 -8.94
N PRO A 82 -18.02 12.60 -9.07
CA PRO A 82 -17.19 11.41 -9.12
C PRO A 82 -16.26 11.43 -10.34
N ALA A 83 -15.02 10.97 -10.14
CA ALA A 83 -13.98 10.95 -11.18
C ALA A 83 -14.21 9.80 -12.19
N THR A 84 -14.68 8.66 -11.70
CA THR A 84 -15.22 7.58 -12.52
C THR A 84 -16.71 7.86 -12.69
N GLY A 85 -17.15 8.06 -13.93
CA GLY A 85 -18.58 8.09 -14.20
C GLY A 85 -19.11 6.68 -14.02
N GLU A 86 -19.94 6.44 -13.01
CA GLU A 86 -20.84 5.29 -13.05
C GLU A 86 -22.24 5.66 -12.58
N VAL A 87 -23.16 4.98 -13.28
CA VAL A 87 -24.62 5.03 -13.34
C VAL A 87 -25.36 5.06 -12.00
#